data_AF-A0A2V5S6B8-F1
#
_entry.id   AF-A0A2V5S6B8-F1
#
_cell.length_a   1.000
_cell.length_b   1.000
_cell.length_c   1.000
_cell.angle_alpha   90.00
_cell.angle_beta   90.00
_cell.angle_gamma   90.00
#
_symmetry.space_group_name_H-M   'P 1'
#
loop_
_entity.id
_entity.type
_entity.pdbx_description
1 polymer ?
#
loop_
_entity_poly.entity_id
_entity_poly.type
_entity_poly.pdbx_seq_one_letter_code
_entity_poly.pdbx_strand_id
1 'polypeptide(L)'
;MDRVLKLKPNDLDARISRAMLEVFWKTNPQPLHELVESITRQNITSAANLAPIRIFLALAERNVEAGVEAIANLGDTTFGPDAIQYGRAYMEGVFAQLKGDRPAAQASFLRARTEQQQIVNAQPDYGPALCVLGLIDAGLGRKDDAVREGRRAVGVMPLNKDSINGAHIMDLLAVIYAWVGEKDLAVDQLSR
;
A
#
# COMPACT_ATOMS: atom_id res chain seq x y z
N MET A 1 -1.76 -18.49 11.66
CA MET A 1 -0.96 -17.75 12.67
C MET A 1 -1.03 -18.37 14.05
N ASP A 2 -2.20 -18.70 14.59
CA ASP A 2 -2.32 -19.24 15.96
C ASP A 2 -1.48 -20.50 16.23
N ARG A 3 -1.36 -21.40 15.25
CA ARG A 3 -0.50 -22.59 15.37
C ARG A 3 0.99 -22.24 15.44
N VAL A 4 1.43 -21.22 14.71
CA VAL A 4 2.83 -20.74 14.75
C VAL A 4 3.09 -20.09 16.11
N LEU A 5 2.16 -19.26 16.60
CA LEU A 5 2.29 -18.59 17.90
C LEU A 5 2.24 -19.57 19.08
N LYS A 6 1.58 -20.73 18.97
CA LYS A 6 1.70 -21.80 19.96
C LYS A 6 3.11 -22.39 20.04
N LEU A 7 3.85 -22.42 18.93
CA LEU A 7 5.21 -22.98 18.86
C LEU A 7 6.29 -21.92 19.13
N LYS A 8 6.09 -20.68 18.66
CA LYS A 8 6.98 -19.54 18.85
C LYS A 8 6.18 -18.31 19.29
N PRO A 9 5.84 -18.20 20.58
CA PRO A 9 4.95 -17.13 21.07
C PRO A 9 5.50 -15.70 20.87
N ASN A 10 6.83 -15.56 20.81
CA ASN A 10 7.51 -14.27 20.70
C ASN A 10 7.94 -13.93 19.26
N ASP A 11 7.53 -14.72 18.27
CA ASP A 11 7.82 -14.44 16.87
C ASP A 11 7.11 -13.15 16.41
N LEU A 12 7.89 -12.12 16.13
CA LEU A 12 7.38 -10.77 15.88
C LEU A 12 6.50 -10.73 14.63
N ASP A 13 6.94 -11.38 13.55
CA ASP A 13 6.24 -11.39 12.27
C ASP A 13 4.91 -12.15 12.37
N ALA A 14 4.88 -13.28 13.09
CA ALA A 14 3.65 -14.03 13.34
C ALA A 14 2.67 -13.22 14.20
N ARG A 15 3.15 -12.46 15.20
CA ARG A 15 2.32 -11.58 16.03
C ARG A 15 1.74 -10.43 15.22
N ILE A 16 2.55 -9.75 14.42
CA ILE A 16 2.12 -8.66 13.53
C ILE A 16 1.09 -9.19 12.53
N SER A 17 1.40 -10.29 11.84
CA SER A 17 0.49 -10.90 10.85
C SER A 17 -0.84 -11.32 11.48
N ARG A 18 -0.81 -11.84 12.72
CA ARG A 18 -2.03 -12.19 13.45
C ARG A 18 -2.88 -10.96 13.78
N ALA A 19 -2.25 -9.85 14.17
CA ALA A 19 -2.96 -8.61 14.47
C ALA A 19 -3.51 -7.93 13.21
N MET A 20 -2.75 -7.93 12.11
CA MET A 20 -3.22 -7.45 10.80
C MET A 20 -4.47 -8.20 10.32
N LEU A 21 -4.60 -9.50 10.60
CA LEU A 21 -5.80 -10.26 10.25
C LEU A 21 -7.08 -9.69 10.88
N GLU A 22 -7.01 -9.12 12.09
CA GLU A 22 -8.18 -8.47 12.71
C GLU A 22 -8.56 -7.18 11.97
N VAL A 23 -7.59 -6.48 11.38
CA VAL A 23 -7.83 -5.32 10.52
C VAL A 23 -8.49 -5.77 9.22
N PHE A 24 -7.93 -6.75 8.53
CA PHE A 24 -8.44 -7.21 7.24
C PHE A 24 -9.82 -7.86 7.34
N TRP A 25 -10.04 -8.68 8.36
CA TRP A 25 -11.32 -9.38 8.52
C TRP A 25 -12.37 -8.46 9.15
N LYS A 26 -12.05 -7.84 10.28
CA LYS A 26 -13.07 -7.20 11.14
C LYS A 26 -13.00 -5.68 11.13
N THR A 27 -12.09 -5.10 10.35
CA THR A 27 -11.84 -3.65 10.36
C THR A 27 -11.50 -3.16 11.77
N ASN A 28 -10.83 -4.00 12.57
CA ASN A 28 -10.47 -3.68 13.95
C ASN A 28 -8.94 -3.43 14.05
N PRO A 29 -8.48 -2.16 14.05
CA PRO A 29 -7.06 -1.83 14.18
C PRO A 29 -6.53 -1.99 15.61
N GLN A 30 -7.39 -2.05 16.63
CA GLN A 30 -6.99 -2.00 18.04
C GLN A 30 -5.92 -3.04 18.43
N PRO A 31 -6.04 -4.34 18.05
CA PRO A 31 -5.03 -5.33 18.41
C PRO A 31 -3.65 -5.05 17.79
N LEU A 32 -3.64 -4.46 16.58
CA LEU A 32 -2.41 -4.08 15.91
C LEU A 32 -1.80 -2.82 16.55
N HIS A 33 -2.64 -1.85 16.91
CA HIS A 33 -2.23 -0.65 17.62
C HIS A 33 -1.50 -0.97 18.93
N GLU A 34 -2.14 -1.76 19.80
CA GLU A 34 -1.59 -2.15 21.10
C GLU A 34 -0.25 -2.90 20.95
N LEU A 35 -0.15 -3.75 19.92
CA LEU A 35 1.08 -4.47 19.62
C LEU A 35 2.19 -3.51 19.18
N VAL A 36 1.92 -2.58 18.26
CA VAL A 36 2.89 -1.59 17.76
C VAL A 36 3.36 -0.67 18.90
N GLU A 37 2.46 -0.22 19.77
CA GLU A 37 2.83 0.55 20.96
C GLU A 37 3.70 -0.25 21.92
N SER A 38 3.39 -1.54 22.13
CA SER A 38 4.20 -2.43 22.97
C SER A 38 5.60 -2.62 22.40
N ILE A 39 5.72 -2.82 21.07
CA ILE A 39 7.01 -2.96 20.37
C ILE A 39 7.85 -1.70 20.55
N THR A 40 7.21 -0.54 20.39
CA THR A 40 7.86 0.78 20.51
C THR A 40 8.35 1.03 21.94
N ARG A 41 7.48 0.84 22.95
CA ARG A 41 7.84 1.04 24.37
C ARG A 41 8.97 0.12 24.83
N GLN A 42 9.03 -1.09 24.31
CA GLN A 42 10.03 -2.10 24.68
C GLN A 42 11.30 -2.03 23.81
N ASN A 43 11.37 -1.11 22.83
CA ASN A 43 12.48 -1.00 21.88
C ASN A 43 12.84 -2.33 21.19
N ILE A 44 11.83 -3.13 20.83
CA ILE A 44 12.03 -4.46 20.23
C ILE A 44 12.69 -4.37 18.84
N THR A 45 12.39 -3.32 18.08
CA THR A 45 12.99 -3.05 16.76
C THR A 45 13.10 -1.55 16.52
N SER A 46 13.88 -1.15 15.51
CA SER A 46 14.07 0.26 15.16
C SER A 46 12.79 0.90 14.61
N ALA A 47 12.68 2.22 14.73
CA ALA A 47 11.57 2.97 14.13
C ALA A 47 11.48 2.78 12.61
N ALA A 48 12.63 2.65 11.93
CA ALA A 48 12.71 2.39 10.50
C ALA A 48 12.13 1.00 10.13
N ASN A 49 12.47 -0.04 10.90
CA ASN A 49 11.93 -1.39 10.66
C ASN A 49 10.44 -1.49 10.99
N LEU A 50 9.96 -0.65 11.91
CA LEU A 50 8.54 -0.59 12.28
C LEU A 50 7.71 0.31 11.34
N ALA A 51 8.36 1.15 10.53
CA ALA A 51 7.69 2.11 9.68
C ALA A 51 6.65 1.49 8.72
N PRO A 52 6.90 0.37 8.02
CA PRO A 52 5.91 -0.22 7.12
C PRO A 52 4.58 -0.56 7.79
N ILE A 53 4.64 -1.19 8.98
CA ILE A 53 3.43 -1.56 9.71
C ILE A 53 2.75 -0.34 10.34
N ARG A 54 3.51 0.68 10.75
CA ARG A 54 2.94 1.96 11.23
C ARG A 54 2.24 2.73 10.12
N ILE A 55 2.76 2.70 8.89
CA ILE A 55 2.09 3.30 7.71
C ILE A 55 0.74 2.60 7.48
N PHE A 56 0.74 1.26 7.46
CA PHE A 56 -0.50 0.48 7.31
C PHE A 56 -1.51 0.78 8.42
N LEU A 57 -1.06 0.77 9.68
CA LEU A 57 -1.92 1.07 10.84
C LEU A 57 -2.51 2.48 10.76
N ALA A 58 -1.68 3.48 10.41
CA ALA A 58 -2.13 4.86 10.25
C ALA A 58 -3.18 5.02 9.14
N LEU A 59 -3.09 4.27 8.05
CA LEU A 59 -4.15 4.23 7.03
C LEU A 59 -5.45 3.64 7.58
N ALA A 60 -5.36 2.52 8.30
CA ALA A 60 -6.52 1.84 8.89
C ALA A 60 -7.24 2.71 9.93
N GLU A 61 -6.48 3.46 10.72
CA GLU A 61 -6.99 4.38 11.75
C GLU A 61 -7.32 5.77 11.21
N ARG A 62 -6.98 6.05 9.95
CA ARG A 62 -7.01 7.39 9.34
C ARG A 62 -6.24 8.44 10.15
N ASN A 63 -5.16 8.03 10.79
CA ASN A 63 -4.31 8.89 11.61
C ASN A 63 -3.21 9.53 10.73
N VAL A 64 -3.46 10.76 10.29
CA VAL A 64 -2.55 11.48 9.38
C VAL A 64 -1.21 11.79 10.06
N GLU A 65 -1.20 12.23 11.32
CA GLU A 65 0.05 12.56 12.01
C GLU A 65 0.96 11.34 12.16
N ALA A 66 0.40 10.21 12.61
CA ALA A 66 1.16 8.97 12.76
C ALA A 66 1.68 8.46 11.41
N GLY A 67 0.91 8.65 10.33
CA GLY A 67 1.33 8.31 8.97
C GLY A 67 2.53 9.11 8.50
N VAL A 68 2.50 10.43 8.69
CA VAL A 68 3.62 11.32 8.33
C VAL A 68 4.88 10.97 9.12
N GLU A 69 4.76 10.70 10.41
CA GLU A 69 5.91 10.27 11.24
C GLU A 69 6.47 8.91 10.76
N ALA A 70 5.59 7.96 10.44
CA ALA A 70 6.01 6.65 9.95
C ALA A 70 6.70 6.74 8.58
N ILE A 71 6.22 7.58 7.67
CA ILE A 71 6.90 7.87 6.39
C ILE A 71 8.27 8.48 6.63
N ALA A 72 8.40 9.42 7.57
CA ALA A 72 9.70 10.01 7.91
C ALA A 72 10.70 8.92 8.33
N ASN A 73 10.27 8.01 9.21
CA ASN A 73 11.07 6.87 9.69
C ASN A 73 11.43 5.85 8.59
N LEU A 74 10.59 5.68 7.56
CA LEU A 74 10.83 4.73 6.46
C LEU A 74 12.12 5.07 5.65
N GLY A 75 12.54 6.34 5.63
CA GLY A 75 13.67 6.77 4.79
C GLY A 75 13.33 6.72 3.30
N ASP A 76 14.32 6.41 2.47
CA ASP A 76 14.17 6.22 1.02
C ASP A 76 13.74 4.79 0.64
N THR A 77 13.42 3.97 1.65
CA THR A 77 12.97 2.58 1.47
C THR A 77 11.55 2.55 0.91
N THR A 78 11.23 1.48 0.19
CA THR A 78 9.86 1.18 -0.21
C THR A 78 9.14 0.36 0.85
N PHE A 79 7.81 0.33 0.79
CA PHE A 79 7.01 -0.59 1.57
C PHE A 79 5.85 -1.12 0.71
N GLY A 80 5.27 -2.25 1.09
CA GLY A 80 4.13 -2.86 0.41
C GLY A 80 4.21 -4.38 0.42
N PRO A 81 3.13 -5.07 0.02
CA PRO A 81 3.10 -6.53 0.00
C PRO A 81 3.88 -7.08 -1.19
N ASP A 82 4.70 -8.09 -0.93
CA ASP A 82 5.37 -8.90 -1.95
C ASP A 82 6.08 -8.03 -3.02
N ALA A 83 5.67 -8.11 -4.28
CA ALA A 83 6.27 -7.36 -5.37
C ALA A 83 5.74 -5.92 -5.52
N ILE A 84 4.66 -5.56 -4.82
CA ILE A 84 4.10 -4.20 -4.85
C ILE A 84 4.91 -3.33 -3.89
N GLN A 85 5.66 -2.38 -4.46
CA GLN A 85 6.55 -1.52 -3.69
C GLN A 85 6.15 -0.06 -3.91
N TYR A 86 5.67 0.57 -2.86
CA TYR A 86 5.28 1.97 -2.83
C TYR A 86 6.44 2.84 -2.35
N GLY A 87 6.72 3.92 -3.08
CA GLY A 87 7.70 4.92 -2.67
C GLY A 87 7.15 5.90 -1.62
N ARG A 88 8.07 6.58 -0.93
CA ARG A 88 7.77 7.66 0.03
C ARG A 88 6.84 8.72 -0.57
N ALA A 89 7.16 9.23 -1.76
CA ALA A 89 6.41 10.32 -2.38
C ALA A 89 4.95 9.93 -2.67
N TYR A 90 4.69 8.67 -3.04
CA TYR A 90 3.33 8.18 -3.20
C TYR A 90 2.55 8.26 -1.88
N MET A 91 3.14 7.82 -0.77
CA MET A 91 2.46 7.85 0.53
C MET A 91 2.25 9.23 1.10
N GLU A 92 3.19 10.15 0.89
CA GLU A 92 2.97 11.55 1.22
C GLU A 92 1.76 12.10 0.46
N GLY A 93 1.60 11.71 -0.81
CA GLY A 93 0.41 12.04 -1.60
C GLY A 93 -0.87 11.46 -1.00
N VAL A 94 -0.86 10.18 -0.63
CA VAL A 94 -2.00 9.49 0.01
C VAL A 94 -2.42 10.16 1.32
N PHE A 95 -1.48 10.45 2.22
CA PHE A 95 -1.81 11.09 3.50
C PHE A 95 -2.19 12.57 3.35
N ALA A 96 -1.59 13.30 2.40
CA ALA A 96 -2.03 14.65 2.07
C ALA A 96 -3.47 14.67 1.52
N GLN A 97 -3.82 13.70 0.67
CA GLN A 97 -5.18 13.52 0.19
C GLN A 97 -6.14 13.17 1.33
N LEU A 98 -5.75 12.29 2.26
CA LEU A 98 -6.54 11.95 3.45
C LEU A 98 -6.76 13.16 4.36
N LYS A 99 -5.77 14.05 4.48
CA LYS A 99 -5.85 15.32 5.20
C LYS A 99 -6.74 16.37 4.49
N GLY A 100 -7.06 16.16 3.21
CA GLY A 100 -7.75 17.13 2.37
C GLY A 100 -6.84 18.24 1.80
N ASP A 101 -5.52 18.12 1.95
CA ASP A 101 -4.54 19.06 1.41
C ASP A 101 -4.25 18.74 -0.07
N ARG A 102 -5.14 19.19 -0.95
CA ARG A 102 -5.06 18.91 -2.39
C ARG A 102 -3.76 19.42 -3.02
N PRO A 103 -3.26 20.65 -2.74
CA PRO A 103 -2.00 21.11 -3.29
C PRO A 103 -0.82 20.21 -2.90
N ALA A 104 -0.72 19.82 -1.62
CA ALA A 104 0.35 18.93 -1.17
C ALA A 104 0.23 17.53 -1.81
N ALA A 105 -0.99 16.98 -1.90
CA ALA A 105 -1.23 15.70 -2.55
C ALA A 105 -0.79 15.71 -4.02
N GLN A 106 -1.18 16.76 -4.77
CA GLN A 106 -0.81 16.93 -6.17
C GLN A 106 0.71 16.99 -6.35
N ALA A 107 1.40 17.78 -5.51
CA ALA A 107 2.85 17.91 -5.57
C ALA A 107 3.56 16.57 -5.30
N SER A 108 3.12 15.84 -4.27
CA SER A 108 3.68 14.55 -3.91
C SER A 108 3.44 13.49 -4.98
N PHE A 109 2.23 13.41 -5.56
CA PHE A 109 1.96 12.47 -6.65
C PHE A 109 2.73 12.80 -7.93
N LEU A 110 2.96 14.07 -8.26
CA LEU A 110 3.79 14.44 -9.41
C LEU A 110 5.25 13.98 -9.24
N ARG A 111 5.80 14.11 -8.03
CA ARG A 111 7.12 13.57 -7.70
C ARG A 111 7.12 12.05 -7.78
N ALA A 112 6.17 11.39 -7.15
CA ALA A 112 6.03 9.93 -7.17
C ALA A 112 5.94 9.39 -8.60
N ARG A 113 5.23 10.08 -9.49
CA ARG A 113 5.11 9.67 -10.89
C ARG A 113 6.44 9.73 -11.61
N THR A 114 7.23 10.77 -11.38
CA THR A 114 8.55 10.93 -11.99
C THR A 114 9.47 9.80 -11.59
N GLU A 115 9.49 9.44 -10.31
CA GLU A 115 10.27 8.32 -9.77
C GLU A 115 9.77 6.97 -10.33
N GLN A 116 8.46 6.73 -10.29
CA GLN A 116 7.88 5.47 -10.74
C GLN A 116 8.02 5.25 -12.25
N GLN A 117 7.95 6.33 -13.06
CA GLN A 117 8.15 6.25 -14.50
C GLN A 117 9.56 5.76 -14.85
N GLN A 118 10.58 6.08 -14.05
CA GLN A 118 11.94 5.57 -14.26
C GLN A 118 11.99 4.04 -14.07
N ILE A 119 11.29 3.53 -13.05
CA ILE A 119 11.18 2.09 -12.80
C ILE A 119 10.47 1.39 -13.97
N VAL A 120 9.36 1.96 -14.44
CA VAL A 120 8.62 1.42 -15.60
C VAL A 120 9.46 1.48 -16.86
N ASN A 121 10.25 2.53 -17.10
CA ASN A 121 11.11 2.61 -18.27
C ASN A 121 12.23 1.55 -18.25
N ALA A 122 12.77 1.26 -17.07
CA ALA A 122 13.76 0.20 -16.89
C ALA A 122 13.15 -1.21 -17.04
N GLN A 123 11.87 -1.38 -16.68
CA GLN A 123 11.17 -2.65 -16.73
C GLN A 123 9.73 -2.49 -17.30
N PRO A 124 9.58 -2.27 -18.62
CA PRO A 124 8.30 -1.88 -19.22
C PRO A 124 7.15 -2.87 -19.03
N ASP A 125 7.45 -4.16 -18.87
CA ASP A 125 6.47 -5.24 -18.72
C ASP A 125 6.42 -5.82 -17.29
N TYR A 126 6.98 -5.10 -16.32
CA TYR A 126 6.88 -5.49 -14.91
C TYR A 126 5.56 -4.99 -14.31
N GLY A 127 4.59 -5.92 -14.19
CA GLY A 127 3.23 -5.66 -13.73
C GLY A 127 3.12 -4.83 -12.44
N PRO A 128 3.86 -5.16 -11.35
CA PRO A 128 3.82 -4.39 -10.11
C PRO A 128 4.19 -2.92 -10.30
N ALA A 129 5.23 -2.62 -11.10
CA ALA A 129 5.62 -1.25 -11.35
C ALA A 129 4.58 -0.47 -12.17
N LEU A 130 3.96 -1.11 -13.17
CA LEU A 130 2.86 -0.53 -13.94
C LEU A 130 1.63 -0.26 -13.06
N CYS A 131 1.32 -1.18 -12.13
CA CYS A 131 0.19 -1.03 -11.22
C CYS A 131 0.36 0.18 -10.29
N VAL A 132 1.56 0.35 -9.71
CA VAL A 132 1.88 1.51 -8.88
C VAL A 132 1.84 2.82 -9.69
N LEU A 133 2.29 2.82 -10.95
CA LEU A 133 2.17 3.98 -11.83
C LEU A 133 0.69 4.36 -12.05
N GLY A 134 -0.16 3.36 -12.30
CA GLY A 134 -1.60 3.56 -12.46
C GLY A 134 -2.27 4.13 -11.20
N LEU A 135 -1.86 3.73 -10.00
CA LEU A 135 -2.34 4.32 -8.74
C LEU A 135 -1.93 5.78 -8.57
N ILE A 136 -0.70 6.11 -8.95
CA ILE A 136 -0.20 7.49 -8.91
C ILE A 136 -0.98 8.35 -9.90
N ASP A 137 -1.18 7.87 -11.14
CA ASP A 137 -1.95 8.59 -12.15
C ASP A 137 -3.42 8.72 -11.76
N ALA A 138 -3.99 7.74 -11.04
CA ALA A 138 -5.31 7.87 -10.43
C ALA A 138 -5.36 9.00 -9.39
N GLY A 139 -4.35 9.08 -8.50
CA GLY A 139 -4.21 10.16 -7.51
C GLY A 139 -4.06 11.56 -8.14
N LEU A 140 -3.49 11.62 -9.34
CA LEU A 140 -3.38 12.85 -10.16
C LEU A 140 -4.66 13.19 -10.94
N GLY A 141 -5.68 12.34 -10.91
CA GLY A 141 -6.89 12.48 -11.73
C GLY A 141 -6.68 12.19 -13.22
N ARG A 142 -5.56 11.55 -13.61
CA ARG A 142 -5.23 11.16 -14.99
C ARG A 142 -5.89 9.84 -15.33
N LYS A 143 -7.22 9.90 -15.45
CA LYS A 143 -8.10 8.74 -15.61
C LYS A 143 -7.65 7.76 -16.69
N ASP A 144 -7.42 8.26 -17.91
CA ASP A 144 -7.15 7.39 -19.06
C ASP A 144 -5.78 6.68 -18.92
N ASP A 145 -4.77 7.40 -18.43
CA ASP A 145 -3.44 6.83 -18.16
C ASP A 145 -3.52 5.77 -17.04
N ALA A 146 -4.19 6.11 -15.93
CA ALA A 146 -4.35 5.23 -14.78
C ALA A 146 -5.02 3.90 -15.14
N VAL A 147 -6.14 3.96 -15.87
CA VAL A 147 -6.88 2.76 -16.30
C VAL A 147 -6.07 1.95 -17.30
N ARG A 148 -5.41 2.61 -18.26
CA ARG A 148 -4.58 1.92 -19.26
C ARG A 148 -3.45 1.13 -18.59
N GLU A 149 -2.75 1.75 -17.65
CA GLU A 149 -1.63 1.15 -16.95
C GLU A 149 -2.06 0.03 -16.01
N GLY A 150 -3.14 0.23 -15.24
CA GLY A 150 -3.69 -0.82 -14.39
C GLY A 150 -4.15 -2.05 -15.17
N ARG A 151 -4.82 -1.86 -16.32
CA ARG A 151 -5.20 -2.97 -17.21
C ARG A 151 -3.99 -3.66 -17.82
N ARG A 152 -2.98 -2.90 -18.23
CA ARG A 152 -1.72 -3.47 -18.75
C ARG A 152 -1.02 -4.31 -17.68
N ALA A 153 -1.00 -3.86 -16.43
CA ALA A 153 -0.43 -4.60 -15.30
C ALA A 153 -1.09 -5.99 -15.15
N VAL A 154 -2.42 -6.07 -15.19
CA VAL A 154 -3.16 -7.35 -15.19
C VAL A 154 -2.80 -8.21 -16.40
N GLY A 155 -2.67 -7.60 -17.58
CA GLY A 155 -2.32 -8.33 -18.81
C GLY A 155 -0.93 -8.97 -18.79
N VAL A 156 0.08 -8.29 -18.22
CA VAL A 156 1.46 -8.81 -18.17
C VAL A 156 1.73 -9.73 -16.97
N MET A 157 0.92 -9.59 -15.91
CA MET A 157 0.98 -10.41 -14.69
C MET A 157 -0.41 -10.94 -14.30
N PRO A 158 -0.96 -11.88 -15.06
CA PRO A 158 -2.21 -12.55 -14.72
C PRO A 158 -2.04 -13.53 -13.55
N LEU A 159 -3.15 -13.89 -12.89
CA LEU A 159 -3.18 -14.82 -11.76
C LEU A 159 -2.52 -16.18 -12.03
N ASN A 160 -2.65 -16.71 -13.24
CA ASN A 160 -2.06 -18.01 -13.60
C ASN A 160 -0.52 -17.95 -13.76
N LYS A 161 0.04 -16.75 -13.89
CA LYS A 161 1.49 -16.51 -13.99
C LYS A 161 2.09 -16.27 -12.60
N ASP A 162 1.43 -15.45 -11.80
CA ASP A 162 1.79 -15.21 -10.41
C ASP A 162 0.50 -14.96 -9.62
N SER A 163 0.07 -15.97 -8.84
CA SER A 163 -1.20 -15.91 -8.14
C SER A 163 -1.20 -14.94 -6.97
N ILE A 164 -0.03 -14.60 -6.43
CA ILE A 164 0.09 -13.68 -5.29
C ILE A 164 0.06 -12.25 -5.83
N ASN A 165 1.00 -11.91 -6.71
CA ASN A 165 1.10 -10.55 -7.23
C ASN A 165 0.00 -10.22 -8.22
N GLY A 166 -0.50 -11.20 -8.98
CA GLY A 166 -1.66 -11.02 -9.85
C GLY A 166 -2.93 -10.66 -9.05
N ALA A 167 -3.11 -11.23 -7.86
CA ALA A 167 -4.24 -10.90 -6.98
C ALA A 167 -4.12 -9.47 -6.46
N HIS A 168 -2.94 -9.09 -5.95
CA HIS A 168 -2.68 -7.70 -5.51
C HIS A 168 -2.95 -6.70 -6.64
N ILE A 169 -2.50 -6.98 -7.87
CA ILE A 169 -2.70 -6.10 -9.03
C ILE A 169 -4.20 -5.97 -9.37
N MET A 170 -4.98 -7.05 -9.26
CA MET A 170 -6.43 -7.02 -9.49
C MET A 170 -7.15 -6.15 -8.46
N ASP A 171 -6.81 -6.29 -7.18
CA ASP A 171 -7.37 -5.47 -6.09
C ASP A 171 -7.02 -3.99 -6.30
N LEU A 172 -5.77 -3.70 -6.64
CA LEU A 172 -5.31 -2.34 -6.90
C LEU A 172 -5.91 -1.75 -8.18
N LEU A 173 -6.26 -2.56 -9.18
CA LEU A 173 -7.04 -2.07 -10.33
C LEU A 173 -8.44 -1.62 -9.91
N ALA A 174 -9.08 -2.30 -8.96
CA ALA A 174 -10.34 -1.82 -8.40
C ALA A 174 -10.16 -0.48 -7.66
N VAL A 175 -9.05 -0.31 -6.93
CA VAL A 175 -8.70 0.98 -6.29
C VAL A 175 -8.50 2.08 -7.34
N ILE A 176 -7.77 1.79 -8.43
CA ILE A 176 -7.60 2.72 -9.56
C ILE A 176 -8.95 3.17 -10.09
N TYR A 177 -9.86 2.23 -10.40
CA TYR A 177 -11.20 2.54 -10.87
C TYR A 177 -11.97 3.40 -9.88
N ALA A 178 -11.94 3.07 -8.59
CA ALA A 178 -12.62 3.83 -7.55
C ALA A 178 -12.10 5.28 -7.47
N TRP A 179 -10.79 5.48 -7.53
CA TRP A 179 -10.15 6.79 -7.43
C TRP A 179 -10.44 7.69 -8.64
N VAL A 180 -10.62 7.11 -9.83
CA VAL A 180 -10.97 7.87 -11.05
C VAL A 180 -12.48 7.97 -11.29
N GLY A 181 -13.30 7.52 -10.34
CA GLY A 181 -14.76 7.64 -10.36
C GLY A 181 -15.50 6.53 -11.12
N GLU A 182 -14.81 5.50 -11.59
CA GLU A 182 -15.37 4.33 -12.29
C GLU A 182 -15.90 3.28 -11.31
N LYS A 183 -16.91 3.65 -10.52
CA LYS A 183 -17.39 2.83 -9.39
C LYS A 183 -17.91 1.45 -9.80
N ASP A 184 -18.64 1.37 -10.91
CA ASP A 184 -19.18 0.09 -11.39
C ASP A 184 -18.05 -0.85 -11.80
N LEU A 185 -17.03 -0.33 -12.50
CA LEU A 185 -15.84 -1.12 -12.84
C LEU A 185 -15.06 -1.55 -11.60
N ALA A 186 -15.01 -0.73 -10.54
CA ALA A 186 -14.37 -1.10 -9.29
C ALA A 186 -15.09 -2.28 -8.61
N VAL A 187 -16.42 -2.24 -8.52
CA VAL A 187 -17.24 -3.32 -7.92
C VAL A 187 -17.16 -4.59 -8.76
N ASP A 188 -17.28 -4.47 -10.08
CA ASP A 188 -17.14 -5.60 -11.01
C ASP A 188 -15.77 -6.25 -10.88
N GLN A 189 -14.70 -5.47 -10.70
CA GLN A 189 -13.35 -5.98 -10.57
C GLN A 189 -13.14 -6.79 -9.27
N LEU A 190 -13.76 -6.37 -8.16
CA LEU A 190 -13.69 -7.08 -6.86
C LEU A 190 -14.57 -8.33 -6.80
N SER A 191 -15.50 -8.49 -7.74
CA SER A 191 -16.45 -9.61 -7.78
C SER A 191 -15.99 -10.77 -8.68
N ARG A 192 -14.77 -10.67 -9.26
CA ARG A 192 -14.21 -11.64 -10.22
C ARG A 192 -13.49 -12.81 -9.56
#